data_AF-A0A1N7QRD2-F1
#
_entry.id   AF-A0A1N7QRD2-F1
#
_cell.length_a   1.000
_cell.length_b   1.000
_cell.length_c   1.000
_cell.angle_alpha   90.00
_cell.angle_beta   90.00
_cell.angle_gamma   90.00
#
_symmetry.space_group_name_H-M   'P 1'
#
loop_
_entity.id
_entity.type
_entity.pdbx_description
1 polymer ?
#
loop_
_entity_poly.entity_id
_entity_poly.type
_entity_poly.pdbx_seq_one_letter_code
_entity_poly.pdbx_strand_id
1 'polypeptide(L)'
;METRNHYKTGRILKSHTSRNFKKNYIMSQFQLGISLTFLKRDLALVVQSTDQETANGKITAKEYLLVPTKVSSDDFVTFKDLKNDFDKIFGSDSNAATQQVTDQLKQNSSDNEFDINKIHFYLKTAYLYKKAYYINTEADLSKPPVMEECDERGTKLKDDKKAKWEYALSISIDSKAFFSEFNTMSINSVNFSIWNTDRNVVKKMMTLGSTDDIFKQLEDSVK
;
A
#
# COMPACT_ATOMS: atom_id res chain seq x y z
N MET A 1 -9.18 -84.81 -49.79
CA MET A 1 -10.36 -84.75 -48.91
C MET A 1 -9.91 -84.03 -47.65
N GLU A 2 -10.16 -82.72 -47.58
CA GLU A 2 -11.27 -82.11 -46.80
C GLU A 2 -10.86 -81.89 -45.34
N THR A 3 -11.01 -80.76 -44.64
CA THR A 3 -11.27 -79.33 -44.90
C THR A 3 -11.31 -78.67 -43.51
N ARG A 4 -10.71 -77.46 -43.34
CA ARG A 4 -11.17 -76.30 -42.50
C ARG A 4 -11.36 -76.52 -40.97
N ASN A 5 -11.21 -75.57 -40.03
CA ASN A 5 -11.20 -74.10 -40.02
C ASN A 5 -10.79 -73.56 -38.61
N HIS A 6 -10.26 -72.32 -38.59
CA HIS A 6 -10.33 -71.23 -37.57
C HIS A 6 -9.96 -71.50 -36.07
N TYR A 7 -9.14 -70.68 -35.39
CA TYR A 7 -9.39 -69.28 -35.02
C TYR A 7 -8.12 -68.47 -34.60
N LYS A 8 -8.21 -67.17 -34.91
CA LYS A 8 -7.52 -65.94 -34.45
C LYS A 8 -6.74 -65.95 -33.11
N THR A 9 -5.63 -65.21 -33.05
CA THR A 9 -5.56 -63.93 -32.29
C THR A 9 -4.27 -63.15 -32.58
N GLY A 10 -4.43 -61.95 -33.16
CA GLY A 10 -3.36 -60.99 -33.38
C GLY A 10 -2.99 -60.25 -32.09
N ARG A 11 -1.69 -59.97 -31.92
CA ARG A 11 -1.19 -59.03 -30.91
C ARG A 11 -1.59 -57.61 -31.31
N ILE A 12 -2.50 -57.01 -30.55
CA ILE A 12 -2.75 -55.57 -30.57
C ILE A 12 -1.80 -54.95 -29.54
N LEU A 13 -0.78 -54.26 -30.01
CA LEU A 13 0.01 -53.30 -29.23
C LEU A 13 -0.94 -52.17 -28.79
N LYS A 14 -1.34 -52.17 -27.51
CA LYS A 14 -2.05 -51.04 -26.90
C LYS A 14 -1.03 -49.94 -26.60
N SER A 15 -0.98 -48.92 -27.46
CA SER A 15 -0.39 -47.62 -27.16
C SER A 15 -1.02 -47.06 -25.89
N HIS A 16 -0.23 -46.88 -24.84
CA HIS A 16 -0.63 -46.11 -23.66
C HIS A 16 -0.62 -44.62 -24.03
N THR A 17 -1.77 -44.12 -24.47
CA THR A 17 -2.00 -42.68 -24.61
C THR A 17 -2.13 -42.09 -23.20
N SER A 18 -1.06 -41.45 -22.73
CA SER A 18 -1.07 -40.65 -21.50
C SER A 18 -2.12 -39.55 -21.63
N ARG A 19 -3.22 -39.65 -20.88
CA ARG A 19 -4.21 -38.58 -20.78
C ARG A 19 -3.61 -37.45 -19.95
N ASN A 20 -3.23 -36.37 -20.61
CA ASN A 20 -2.97 -35.08 -19.97
C ASN A 20 -4.26 -34.59 -19.30
N PHE A 21 -4.44 -34.92 -18.02
CA PHE A 21 -5.38 -34.20 -17.17
C PHE A 21 -4.86 -32.78 -17.01
N LYS A 22 -5.42 -31.83 -17.78
CA LYS A 22 -5.37 -30.41 -17.41
C LYS A 22 -6.03 -30.31 -16.03
N LYS A 23 -5.24 -30.16 -14.97
CA LYS A 23 -5.76 -29.77 -13.65
C LYS A 23 -6.46 -28.42 -13.85
N ASN A 24 -7.79 -28.42 -13.74
CA ASN A 24 -8.54 -27.18 -13.62
C ASN A 24 -8.21 -26.60 -12.24
N TYR A 25 -7.43 -25.53 -12.21
CA TYR A 25 -7.13 -24.80 -10.99
C TYR A 25 -8.40 -24.05 -10.57
N ILE A 26 -9.03 -24.50 -9.48
CA ILE A 26 -10.12 -23.76 -8.86
C ILE A 26 -9.49 -22.60 -8.11
N MET A 27 -9.77 -21.38 -8.58
CA MET A 27 -9.29 -20.14 -7.96
C MET A 27 -10.45 -19.57 -7.16
N SER A 28 -10.30 -19.51 -5.83
CA SER A 28 -11.25 -18.80 -4.96
C SER A 28 -10.71 -17.40 -4.72
N GLN A 29 -11.57 -16.39 -4.81
CA GLN A 29 -11.22 -14.99 -4.61
C GLN A 29 -12.16 -14.35 -3.59
N PHE A 30 -11.59 -13.64 -2.64
CA PHE A 30 -12.29 -12.82 -1.67
C PHE A 30 -11.73 -11.39 -1.73
N GLN A 31 -12.61 -10.39 -1.64
CA GLN A 31 -12.24 -9.00 -1.55
C GLN A 31 -13.09 -8.30 -0.49
N LEU A 32 -12.43 -7.50 0.36
CA LEU A 32 -13.07 -6.59 1.31
C LEU A 32 -12.56 -5.17 1.07
N GLY A 33 -13.47 -4.20 0.96
CA GLY A 33 -13.17 -2.78 0.91
C GLY A 33 -13.61 -2.09 2.20
N ILE A 34 -12.72 -1.33 2.81
CA ILE A 34 -12.97 -0.51 4.00
C ILE A 34 -12.70 0.95 3.63
N SER A 35 -13.67 1.82 3.91
CA SER A 35 -13.50 3.27 3.77
C SER A 35 -13.14 3.87 5.13
N LEU A 36 -12.12 4.72 5.16
CA LEU A 36 -11.70 5.45 6.36
C LEU A 36 -11.25 6.86 5.98
N THR A 37 -11.26 7.78 6.93
CA THR A 37 -10.87 9.17 6.68
C THR A 37 -9.65 9.52 7.51
N PHE A 38 -8.62 10.09 6.89
CA PHE A 38 -7.40 10.57 7.56
C PHE A 38 -7.08 11.98 7.08
N LEU A 39 -6.89 12.92 8.02
CA LEU A 39 -6.70 14.35 7.72
C LEU A 39 -7.79 14.91 6.77
N LYS A 40 -9.06 14.58 7.05
CA LYS A 40 -10.25 14.86 6.22
C LYS A 40 -10.21 14.33 4.78
N ARG A 41 -9.24 13.46 4.47
CA ARG A 41 -9.14 12.81 3.16
C ARG A 41 -9.61 11.37 3.26
N ASP A 42 -10.52 11.00 2.38
CA ASP A 42 -11.03 9.64 2.30
C ASP A 42 -9.98 8.70 1.70
N LEU A 43 -9.79 7.58 2.37
CA LEU A 43 -8.89 6.49 2.04
C LEU A 43 -9.70 5.20 1.87
N ALA A 44 -9.32 4.41 0.88
CA ALA A 44 -9.82 3.05 0.70
C ALA A 44 -8.73 2.07 1.09
N LEU A 45 -9.04 1.15 2.01
CA LEU A 45 -8.28 -0.06 2.25
C LEU A 45 -8.96 -1.23 1.53
N VAL A 46 -8.25 -1.83 0.59
CA VAL A 46 -8.66 -3.04 -0.12
C VAL A 46 -7.84 -4.21 0.38
N VAL A 47 -8.53 -5.25 0.84
CA VAL A 47 -7.93 -6.53 1.21
C VAL A 47 -8.43 -7.58 0.24
N GLN A 48 -7.51 -8.21 -0.50
CA GLN A 48 -7.80 -9.29 -1.41
C GLN A 48 -7.14 -10.58 -0.92
N SER A 49 -7.85 -11.70 -1.03
CA SER A 49 -7.33 -13.03 -0.76
C SER A 49 -7.64 -13.92 -1.95
N THR A 50 -6.60 -14.51 -2.55
CA THR A 50 -6.73 -15.40 -3.70
C THR A 50 -6.10 -16.74 -3.36
N ASP A 51 -6.89 -17.80 -3.48
CA ASP A 51 -6.42 -19.16 -3.32
C ASP A 51 -6.02 -19.75 -4.67
N GLN A 52 -4.83 -20.35 -4.71
CA GLN A 52 -4.31 -21.03 -5.88
C GLN A 52 -3.82 -22.42 -5.47
N GLU A 53 -4.32 -23.45 -6.14
CA GLU A 53 -3.73 -24.79 -6.06
C GLU A 53 -2.36 -24.80 -6.74
N THR A 54 -1.38 -25.50 -6.19
CA THR A 54 -0.07 -25.70 -6.82
C THR A 54 0.33 -27.18 -6.78
N ALA A 55 1.49 -27.51 -7.36
CA ALA A 55 2.06 -28.86 -7.22
C ALA A 55 2.35 -29.22 -5.74
N ASN A 56 2.58 -28.22 -4.89
CA ASN A 56 3.00 -28.36 -3.51
C ASN A 56 1.86 -28.14 -2.51
N GLY A 57 0.61 -28.04 -3.00
CA GLY A 57 -0.58 -27.77 -2.20
C GLY A 57 -1.19 -26.39 -2.45
N LYS A 58 -2.16 -26.02 -1.61
CA LYS A 58 -2.90 -24.77 -1.71
C LYS A 58 -2.08 -23.60 -1.16
N ILE A 59 -1.91 -22.56 -1.97
CA ILE A 59 -1.30 -21.29 -1.59
C ILE A 59 -2.38 -20.22 -1.55
N THR A 60 -2.39 -19.42 -0.49
CA THR A 60 -3.25 -18.24 -0.36
C THR A 60 -2.40 -16.99 -0.52
N ALA A 61 -2.62 -16.22 -1.58
CA ALA A 61 -2.08 -14.88 -1.71
C ALA A 61 -2.99 -13.88 -0.98
N LYS A 62 -2.44 -13.07 -0.08
CA LYS A 62 -3.14 -11.94 0.55
C LYS A 62 -2.49 -10.64 0.12
N GLU A 63 -3.30 -9.71 -0.36
CA GLU A 63 -2.89 -8.40 -0.84
C GLU A 63 -3.67 -7.31 -0.10
N TYR A 64 -2.94 -6.31 0.36
CA TYR A 64 -3.44 -5.18 1.13
C TYR A 64 -3.03 -3.91 0.37
N LEU A 65 -3.97 -3.02 0.12
CA LEU A 65 -3.72 -1.73 -0.52
C LEU A 65 -4.53 -0.64 0.17
N LEU A 66 -3.86 0.36 0.71
CA LEU A 66 -4.46 1.58 1.20
C LEU A 66 -4.02 2.76 0.35
N VAL A 67 -4.98 3.49 -0.19
CA VAL A 67 -4.77 4.67 -1.04
C VAL A 67 -5.89 5.70 -0.84
N PRO A 68 -5.68 6.98 -1.19
CA PRO A 68 -6.77 7.94 -1.20
C PRO A 68 -7.78 7.60 -2.30
N THR A 69 -9.06 7.86 -2.04
CA THR A 69 -10.13 7.58 -3.01
C THR A 69 -10.16 8.59 -4.17
N LYS A 70 -9.54 9.76 -3.97
CA LYS A 70 -9.39 10.82 -4.98
C LYS A 70 -7.91 11.18 -5.14
N VAL A 71 -7.51 11.51 -6.37
CA VAL A 71 -6.12 11.86 -6.71
C VAL A 71 -5.73 13.22 -6.16
N SER A 72 -6.63 14.20 -6.22
CA SER A 72 -6.48 15.51 -5.61
C SER A 72 -7.59 15.77 -4.60
N SER A 73 -7.26 16.59 -3.60
CA SER A 73 -8.18 17.09 -2.59
C SER A 73 -7.60 18.40 -2.06
N ASP A 74 -8.48 19.37 -1.88
CA ASP A 74 -8.19 20.64 -1.21
C ASP A 74 -8.61 20.57 0.27
N ASP A 75 -8.97 19.38 0.75
CA ASP A 75 -9.33 19.17 2.15
C ASP A 75 -8.09 19.38 3.01
N PHE A 76 -8.27 20.18 4.05
CA PHE A 76 -7.22 20.47 5.01
C PHE A 76 -7.73 20.31 6.43
N VAL A 77 -6.78 20.01 7.30
CA VAL A 77 -6.97 20.15 8.75
C VAL A 77 -6.16 21.33 9.24
N THR A 78 -6.68 21.97 10.27
CA THR A 78 -5.92 23.01 10.99
C THR A 78 -5.13 22.39 12.13
N PHE A 79 -4.20 23.14 12.72
CA PHE A 79 -3.54 22.71 13.96
C PHE A 79 -4.55 22.44 15.09
N LYS A 80 -5.63 23.23 15.15
CA LYS A 80 -6.74 23.03 16.09
C LYS A 80 -7.43 21.68 15.89
N ASP A 81 -7.68 21.30 14.63
CA ASP A 81 -8.30 20.01 14.31
C ASP A 81 -7.39 18.85 14.79
N LEU A 82 -6.09 18.93 14.49
CA LEU A 82 -5.10 17.95 14.94
C LEU A 82 -5.04 17.83 16.46
N LYS A 83 -5.00 18.97 17.17
CA LYS A 83 -5.02 19.00 18.63
C LYS A 83 -6.27 18.33 19.19
N ASN A 84 -7.45 18.70 18.67
CA ASN A 84 -8.72 18.14 19.13
C ASN A 84 -8.78 16.63 18.94
N ASP A 85 -8.26 16.12 17.82
CA ASP A 85 -8.23 14.68 17.57
C ASP A 85 -7.20 13.96 18.45
N PHE A 86 -6.04 14.58 18.70
CA PHE A 86 -5.06 14.05 19.65
C PHE A 86 -5.62 13.97 21.07
N ASP A 87 -6.30 15.03 21.54
CA ASP A 87 -6.92 15.08 22.87
C ASP A 87 -8.01 14.01 23.04
N LYS A 88 -8.77 13.71 21.98
CA LYS A 88 -9.77 12.61 22.00
C LYS A 88 -9.13 11.24 22.12
N ILE A 89 -7.96 11.04 21.50
CA ILE A 89 -7.29 9.74 21.45
C ILE A 89 -6.48 9.48 22.73
N PHE A 90 -5.78 10.51 23.22
CA PHE A 90 -4.78 10.38 24.29
C PHE A 90 -5.16 11.08 25.61
N GLY A 91 -6.26 11.84 25.65
CA GLY A 91 -6.71 12.59 26.83
C GLY A 91 -5.96 13.91 27.06
N SER A 92 -6.26 14.57 28.18
CA SER A 92 -5.80 15.94 28.51
C SER A 92 -4.31 16.10 28.91
N ASP A 93 -3.54 15.02 28.89
CA ASP A 93 -2.08 15.03 29.17
C ASP A 93 -1.25 15.65 28.01
N SER A 94 -1.89 16.05 26.93
CA SER A 94 -1.32 16.70 25.74
C SER A 94 -1.07 18.20 25.87
N ASN A 95 -1.56 18.85 26.94
CA ASN A 95 -1.54 20.31 27.07
C ASN A 95 -0.11 20.88 27.08
N ALA A 96 0.82 20.21 27.76
CA ALA A 96 2.23 20.63 27.81
C ALA A 96 2.91 20.55 26.43
N ALA A 97 2.68 19.47 25.68
CA ALA A 97 3.22 19.30 24.33
C ALA A 97 2.62 20.33 23.36
N THR A 98 1.31 20.58 23.46
CA THR A 98 0.64 21.61 22.65
C THR A 98 1.20 23.00 22.92
N GLN A 99 1.40 23.34 24.19
CA GLN A 99 1.96 24.64 24.58
C GLN A 99 3.38 24.81 24.06
N GLN A 100 4.22 23.78 24.19
CA GLN A 100 5.59 23.79 23.67
C GLN A 100 5.63 24.00 22.15
N VAL A 101 4.78 23.29 21.39
CA VAL A 101 4.69 23.48 19.93
C VAL A 101 4.20 24.89 19.58
N THR A 102 3.21 25.40 20.31
CA THR A 102 2.66 26.74 20.10
C THR A 102 3.72 27.82 20.34
N ASP A 103 4.47 27.72 21.45
CA ASP A 103 5.49 28.70 21.81
C ASP A 103 6.67 28.68 20.85
N GLN A 104 7.11 27.49 20.40
CA GLN A 104 8.15 27.36 19.37
C GLN A 104 7.72 27.96 18.01
N LEU A 105 6.45 27.76 17.62
CA LEU A 105 5.95 28.33 16.36
C LEU A 105 5.79 29.85 16.44
N LYS A 106 5.36 30.38 17.59
CA LYS A 106 5.27 31.84 17.83
C LYS A 106 6.63 32.52 17.82
N GLN A 107 7.66 31.90 18.41
CA GLN A 107 9.02 32.47 18.44
C GLN A 107 9.64 32.65 17.05
N ASN A 108 9.21 31.85 16.08
CA ASN A 108 9.70 31.87 14.70
C ASN A 108 8.77 32.65 13.75
N SER A 109 7.74 33.32 14.28
CA SER A 109 6.91 34.21 13.48
C SER A 109 7.43 35.64 13.59
N SER A 110 7.69 36.26 12.44
CA SER A 110 8.08 37.68 12.32
C SER A 110 6.91 38.66 12.51
N ASP A 111 5.67 38.17 12.60
CA ASP A 111 4.45 38.97 12.56
C ASP A 111 3.63 38.93 13.86
N ASN A 112 3.11 40.09 14.28
CA ASN A 112 2.23 40.25 15.44
C ASN A 112 0.83 39.65 15.18
N GLU A 113 0.51 39.29 13.93
CA GLU A 113 -0.75 38.67 13.50
C GLU A 113 -0.70 37.13 13.37
N PHE A 114 0.37 36.49 13.85
CA PHE A 114 0.52 35.04 13.76
C PHE A 114 -0.60 34.27 14.45
N ASP A 115 -1.31 33.47 13.65
CA ASP A 115 -2.34 32.55 14.13
C ASP A 115 -2.03 31.14 13.63
N ILE A 116 -1.57 30.30 14.56
CA ILE A 116 -1.28 28.88 14.35
C ILE A 116 -2.48 28.11 13.74
N ASN A 117 -3.70 28.60 13.96
CA ASN A 117 -4.91 27.96 13.44
C ASN A 117 -5.14 28.24 11.94
N LYS A 118 -4.45 29.23 11.37
CA LYS A 118 -4.43 29.48 9.91
C LYS A 118 -3.48 28.54 9.16
N ILE A 119 -2.72 27.70 9.88
CA ILE A 119 -1.86 26.69 9.26
C ILE A 119 -2.74 25.53 8.76
N HIS A 120 -2.69 25.31 7.45
CA HIS A 120 -3.42 24.24 6.80
C HIS A 120 -2.49 23.07 6.48
N PHE A 121 -2.86 21.88 6.97
CA PHE A 121 -2.20 20.62 6.69
C PHE A 121 -3.02 19.84 5.67
N TYR A 122 -2.41 19.54 4.53
CA TYR A 122 -3.01 18.79 3.44
C TYR A 122 -2.34 17.42 3.34
N LEU A 123 -3.12 16.33 3.45
CA LEU A 123 -2.61 15.01 3.09
C LEU A 123 -2.50 14.95 1.57
N LYS A 124 -1.28 14.90 1.03
CA LYS A 124 -1.05 14.81 -0.43
C LYS A 124 -1.06 13.36 -0.91
N THR A 125 -0.38 12.47 -0.19
CA THR A 125 -0.32 11.03 -0.49
C THR A 125 -0.41 10.21 0.79
N ALA A 126 -1.17 9.13 0.75
CA ALA A 126 -1.12 8.05 1.73
C ALA A 126 -1.14 6.72 0.97
N TYR A 127 -0.11 5.91 1.16
CA TYR A 127 0.04 4.63 0.48
C TYR A 127 0.56 3.62 1.49
N LEU A 128 -0.11 2.48 1.57
CA LEU A 128 0.38 1.32 2.28
C LEU A 128 0.03 0.08 1.47
N TYR A 129 1.00 -0.80 1.27
CA TYR A 129 0.83 -2.00 0.48
C TYR A 129 1.63 -3.17 1.04
N LYS A 130 1.02 -4.35 0.99
CA LYS A 130 1.71 -5.62 1.25
C LYS A 130 1.05 -6.69 0.41
N LYS A 131 1.87 -7.53 -0.22
CA LYS A 131 1.43 -8.79 -0.81
C LYS A 131 2.27 -9.93 -0.25
N ALA A 132 1.61 -10.94 0.28
CA ALA A 132 2.26 -12.09 0.88
C ALA A 132 1.53 -13.39 0.50
N TYR A 133 2.28 -14.48 0.44
CA TYR A 133 1.75 -15.80 0.13
C TYR A 133 1.83 -16.68 1.37
N TYR A 134 0.81 -17.50 1.58
CA TYR A 134 0.68 -18.34 2.76
C TYR A 134 0.35 -19.78 2.38
N ILE A 135 0.94 -20.72 3.12
CA ILE A 135 0.53 -22.12 3.12
C ILE A 135 -0.08 -22.47 4.47
N ASN A 136 -1.04 -23.40 4.48
CA ASN A 136 -1.47 -24.03 5.71
C ASN A 136 -0.48 -25.15 6.07
N THR A 137 0.18 -25.04 7.22
CA THR A 137 1.08 -26.07 7.73
C THR A 137 0.43 -26.99 8.76
N GLU A 138 -0.84 -26.77 9.09
CA GLU A 138 -1.61 -27.71 9.91
C GLU A 138 -2.04 -28.90 9.07
N ALA A 139 -1.55 -30.09 9.45
CA ALA A 139 -1.85 -31.35 8.79
C ALA A 139 -3.18 -31.94 9.27
N ASP A 140 -3.63 -31.57 10.47
CA ASP A 140 -4.90 -32.01 11.05
C ASP A 140 -6.05 -31.10 10.61
N LEU A 141 -6.91 -31.62 9.73
CA LEU A 141 -8.07 -30.91 9.19
C LEU A 141 -9.12 -30.50 10.24
N SER A 142 -9.05 -31.07 11.45
CA SER A 142 -9.95 -30.70 12.56
C SER A 142 -9.47 -29.46 13.33
N LYS A 143 -8.22 -29.02 13.10
CA LYS A 143 -7.63 -27.86 13.78
C LYS A 143 -7.69 -26.62 12.90
N PRO A 144 -7.69 -25.42 13.52
CA PRO A 144 -7.61 -24.17 12.78
C PRO A 144 -6.35 -24.13 11.90
N PRO A 145 -6.42 -23.55 10.70
CA PRO A 145 -5.27 -23.48 9.81
C PRO A 145 -4.14 -22.66 10.44
N VAL A 146 -2.92 -23.18 10.34
CA VAL A 146 -1.69 -22.46 10.73
C VAL A 146 -1.08 -21.89 9.46
N MET A 147 -1.26 -20.59 9.26
CA MET A 147 -0.82 -19.91 8.04
C MET A 147 0.60 -19.40 8.21
N GLU A 148 1.53 -19.95 7.43
CA GLU A 148 2.92 -19.53 7.40
C GLU A 148 3.29 -18.87 6.07
N GLU A 149 4.06 -17.77 6.12
CA GLU A 149 4.49 -17.08 4.91
C GLU A 149 5.44 -17.95 4.07
N CYS A 150 5.20 -17.96 2.77
CA CYS A 150 5.92 -18.75 1.78
C CYS A 150 6.21 -17.92 0.51
N ASP A 151 7.04 -18.45 -0.38
CA ASP A 151 7.19 -17.93 -1.74
C ASP A 151 6.00 -18.34 -2.63
N GLU A 152 5.97 -17.85 -3.87
CA GLU A 152 4.92 -18.16 -4.86
C GLU A 152 4.84 -19.65 -5.23
N ARG A 153 5.82 -20.45 -4.83
CA ARG A 153 5.89 -21.90 -5.08
C ARG A 153 5.52 -22.71 -3.84
N GLY A 154 5.21 -22.07 -2.72
CA GLY A 154 4.82 -22.70 -1.46
C GLY A 154 6.00 -23.09 -0.57
N THR A 155 7.21 -22.56 -0.83
CA THR A 155 8.37 -22.79 0.03
C THR A 155 8.33 -21.83 1.22
N LYS A 156 8.40 -22.36 2.45
CA LYS A 156 8.41 -21.54 3.68
C LYS A 156 9.56 -20.54 3.66
N LEU A 157 9.26 -19.29 4.03
CA LEU A 157 10.23 -18.21 4.08
C LEU A 157 10.81 -18.03 5.50
N LYS A 158 12.11 -17.70 5.55
CA LYS A 158 12.76 -17.16 6.75
C LYS A 158 12.35 -15.69 6.95
N ASP A 159 12.47 -15.20 8.18
CA ASP A 159 11.98 -13.86 8.55
C ASP A 159 12.57 -12.71 7.70
N ASP A 160 13.83 -12.81 7.28
CA ASP A 160 14.50 -11.82 6.44
C ASP A 160 13.96 -11.76 4.99
N LYS A 161 13.28 -12.83 4.56
CA LYS A 161 12.70 -12.99 3.22
C LYS A 161 11.19 -12.77 3.18
N LYS A 162 10.54 -12.60 4.33
CA LYS A 162 9.10 -12.34 4.42
C LYS A 162 8.73 -11.02 3.75
N ALA A 163 7.50 -10.95 3.28
CA ALA A 163 7.00 -9.76 2.61
C ALA A 163 6.98 -8.57 3.58
N LYS A 164 7.60 -7.47 3.18
CA LYS A 164 7.64 -6.22 3.95
C LYS A 164 6.52 -5.29 3.49
N TRP A 165 6.09 -4.40 4.38
CA TRP A 165 5.20 -3.31 4.02
C TRP A 165 5.93 -2.29 3.16
N GLU A 166 5.33 -1.96 2.02
CA GLU A 166 5.64 -0.78 1.24
C GLU A 166 4.76 0.37 1.70
N TYR A 167 5.32 1.55 1.91
CA TYR A 167 4.58 2.73 2.36
C TYR A 167 5.08 4.00 1.67
N ALA A 168 4.18 4.97 1.61
CA ALA A 168 4.49 6.36 1.32
C ALA A 168 3.48 7.28 2.01
N LEU A 169 3.97 8.35 2.63
CA LEU A 169 3.15 9.38 3.25
C LEU A 169 3.72 10.74 2.86
N SER A 170 2.85 11.65 2.41
CA SER A 170 3.22 13.01 2.06
C SER A 170 2.20 13.99 2.60
N ILE A 171 2.66 14.97 3.38
CA ILE A 171 1.86 16.03 3.99
C ILE A 171 2.44 17.36 3.53
N SER A 172 1.57 18.26 3.06
CA SER A 172 1.91 19.62 2.69
C SER A 172 1.36 20.58 3.73
N ILE A 173 2.13 21.61 4.07
CA ILE A 173 1.78 22.64 5.04
C ILE A 173 1.84 23.97 4.30
N ASP A 174 0.74 24.75 4.31
CA ASP A 174 0.80 26.14 3.83
C ASP A 174 1.70 26.95 4.76
N SER A 175 2.72 27.56 4.18
CA SER A 175 3.77 28.26 4.92
C SER A 175 3.82 29.75 4.63
N LYS A 176 2.86 30.29 3.86
CA LYS A 176 2.80 31.73 3.54
C LYS A 176 2.69 32.59 4.80
N ALA A 177 1.99 32.10 5.81
CA ALA A 177 1.85 32.78 7.10
C ALA A 177 3.08 32.66 8.02
N PHE A 178 4.07 31.82 7.67
CA PHE A 178 5.24 31.55 8.50
C PHE A 178 6.53 32.18 7.95
N PHE A 179 6.69 32.21 6.62
CA PHE A 179 7.90 32.74 5.97
C PHE A 179 7.61 34.03 5.19
N SER A 180 7.06 35.04 5.86
CA SER A 180 6.78 36.37 5.28
C SER A 180 8.03 37.25 5.19
N GLU A 181 9.19 36.78 5.66
CA GLU A 181 10.42 37.57 5.84
C GLU A 181 11.11 38.02 4.54
N PHE A 182 10.70 37.48 3.39
CA PHE A 182 11.38 37.72 2.11
C PHE A 182 10.50 38.56 1.17
N ASN A 183 10.85 39.83 0.96
CA ASN A 183 10.12 40.74 0.06
C ASN A 183 10.24 40.38 -1.44
N THR A 184 11.17 39.50 -1.80
CA THR A 184 11.47 39.12 -3.20
C THR A 184 11.18 37.65 -3.50
N MET A 185 10.84 36.83 -2.49
CA MET A 185 10.62 35.39 -2.61
C MET A 185 9.60 34.96 -1.55
N SER A 186 8.66 34.07 -1.85
CA SER A 186 7.75 33.51 -0.84
C SER A 186 7.88 32.00 -0.75
N ILE A 187 7.95 31.46 0.47
CA ILE A 187 7.83 30.02 0.68
C ILE A 187 6.34 29.70 0.81
N ASN A 188 5.74 29.23 -0.28
CA ASN A 188 4.30 28.99 -0.37
C ASN A 188 3.86 27.73 0.39
N SER A 189 4.71 26.71 0.47
CA SER A 189 4.39 25.47 1.18
C SER A 189 5.64 24.70 1.58
N VAL A 190 5.58 24.00 2.71
CA VAL A 190 6.57 23.01 3.13
C VAL A 190 5.97 21.61 2.97
N ASN A 191 6.70 20.69 2.32
CA ASN A 191 6.26 19.32 2.12
C ASN A 191 7.12 18.36 2.94
N PHE A 192 6.48 17.58 3.81
CA PHE A 192 7.07 16.44 4.51
C PHE A 192 6.71 15.16 3.78
N SER A 193 7.69 14.30 3.51
CA SER A 193 7.48 13.04 2.81
C SER A 193 8.35 11.93 3.36
N ILE A 194 7.76 10.76 3.60
CA ILE A 194 8.46 9.52 3.98
C ILE A 194 7.99 8.37 3.09
N TRP A 195 8.91 7.54 2.60
CA TRP A 195 8.56 6.41 1.74
C TRP A 195 9.65 5.34 1.74
N ASN A 196 9.26 4.09 1.45
CA ASN A 196 10.19 3.01 1.10
C ASN A 196 9.79 2.27 -0.19
N THR A 197 8.72 2.68 -0.86
CA THR A 197 8.27 2.07 -2.12
C THR A 197 9.09 2.58 -3.30
N ASP A 198 9.35 1.68 -4.26
CA ASP A 198 9.97 2.01 -5.54
C ASP A 198 8.99 2.25 -6.68
N ARG A 199 7.69 2.26 -6.38
CA ARG A 199 6.66 2.46 -7.39
C ARG A 199 6.67 3.89 -7.91
N ASN A 200 7.07 4.05 -9.17
CA ASN A 200 7.11 5.35 -9.84
C ASN A 200 5.78 6.12 -9.79
N VAL A 201 4.65 5.41 -9.91
CA VAL A 201 3.33 6.05 -9.79
C VAL A 201 3.11 6.69 -8.41
N VAL A 202 3.57 6.03 -7.34
CA VAL A 202 3.44 6.55 -5.97
C VAL A 202 4.42 7.72 -5.76
N LYS A 203 5.68 7.59 -6.20
CA LYS A 203 6.67 8.68 -6.14
C LYS A 203 6.17 9.94 -6.86
N LYS A 204 5.56 9.79 -8.05
CA LYS A 204 4.93 10.90 -8.79
C LYS A 204 3.77 11.55 -8.03
N MET A 205 2.91 10.78 -7.36
CA MET A 205 1.84 11.32 -6.51
C MET A 205 2.36 12.15 -5.34
N MET A 206 3.55 11.84 -4.83
CA MET A 206 4.21 12.62 -3.78
C MET A 206 4.87 13.91 -4.31
N THR A 207 4.75 14.21 -5.60
CA THR A 207 5.50 15.29 -6.28
C THR A 207 7.03 15.18 -6.13
N LEU A 208 7.51 13.99 -5.74
CA LEU A 208 8.91 13.64 -5.72
C LEU A 208 9.27 13.17 -7.14
N GLY A 209 9.51 14.12 -8.03
CA GLY A 209 10.23 13.83 -9.27
C GLY A 209 11.64 13.32 -8.93
N SER A 210 12.22 12.47 -9.78
CA SER A 210 13.68 12.31 -9.71
C SER A 210 14.34 13.68 -9.97
N THR A 211 15.57 13.88 -9.51
CA THR A 211 16.34 15.09 -9.86
C THR A 211 16.34 15.29 -11.37
N ASP A 212 16.43 14.21 -12.13
CA ASP A 212 16.41 14.22 -13.60
C ASP A 212 15.04 14.66 -14.16
N ASP A 213 13.92 14.26 -13.53
CA ASP A 213 12.59 14.72 -13.91
C ASP A 213 12.40 16.22 -13.63
N ILE A 214 12.98 16.72 -12.53
CA ILE A 214 12.94 18.15 -12.18
C ILE A 214 13.79 18.95 -13.17
N PHE A 215 15.02 18.51 -13.47
CA PHE A 215 15.87 19.16 -14.47
C PHE A 215 15.23 19.14 -15.86
N LYS A 216 14.60 18.03 -16.24
CA LYS A 216 13.89 17.94 -17.52
C LYS A 216 12.68 18.87 -17.60
N GLN A 217 11.91 19.01 -16.52
CA GLN A 217 10.83 19.99 -16.47
C GLN A 217 11.33 21.43 -16.58
N LEU A 218 12.48 21.75 -15.97
CA LEU A 218 13.12 23.05 -16.11
C LEU A 218 13.58 23.30 -17.55
N GLU A 219 14.20 22.30 -18.20
CA GLU A 219 14.63 22.39 -19.60
C GLU A 219 13.47 22.56 -20.59
N ASP A 220 12.37 21.84 -20.37
CA ASP A 220 11.19 21.92 -21.23
C ASP A 220 10.41 23.24 -21.03
N SER A 221 10.55 23.91 -19.88
CA SER A 221 9.91 25.21 -19.59
C SER A 221 10.61 26.43 -20.23
N VAL A 222 11.79 26.23 -20.82
CA VAL A 222 12.61 27.28 -21.47
C VAL A 222 12.40 27.31 -22.99
N LYS A 223 11.50 26.48 -23.53
CA LYS A 223 11.06 26.50 -24.94
C LYS A 223 9.70 27.16 -25.12
#